data_AF-A0A5B8M4Z7-F1
#
_entry.id   AF-A0A5B8M4Z7-F1
#
_cell.length_a   1.000
_cell.length_b   1.000
_cell.length_c   1.000
_cell.angle_alpha   90.00
_cell.angle_beta   90.00
_cell.angle_gamma   90.00
#
_symmetry.space_group_name_H-M   'P 1'
#
loop_
_entity.id
_entity.type
_entity.pdbx_description
1 polymer ?
#
loop_
_entity_poly.entity_id
_entity_poly.type
_entity_poly.pdbx_seq_one_letter_code
_entity_poly.pdbx_strand_id
1 'polypeptide(L)'
;MSSPSEETSTVPASSPLRLCFSAPAIAVLVVGVIATVIGEFLAIPDDQGETVWGYLPFAGPVLAGVFGVLQPLWRGGRDVQAFTVPMFLLPFVAAVVCSAASLIVWVLPAFQNALAVVLARDPWHYWYDGGPVWMPILLVGYAVGLIAAAIVWIGVSIPVMAIARTRDFVELNMLDPDPRYLRRARISGVATSVMLLGIVAMVTCFVLGHPGFGWLFVVVVIAAAVTVVATQRVDRKRRSAALGELLVGIETPRHESAHKPGARRTDT
;
A
#
# COMPACT_ATOMS: atom_id res chain seq x y z
N MET A 1 11.91 -43.23 27.13
CA MET A 1 10.71 -42.46 26.76
C MET A 1 11.16 -41.36 25.81
N SER A 2 11.05 -41.61 24.52
CA SER A 2 11.42 -40.70 23.43
C SER A 2 10.30 -39.67 23.25
N SER A 3 10.62 -38.39 23.41
CA SER A 3 9.73 -37.28 23.11
C SER A 3 9.39 -37.34 21.61
N PRO A 4 8.11 -37.34 21.21
CA PRO A 4 7.73 -37.30 19.81
C PRO A 4 8.18 -35.96 19.25
N SER A 5 9.14 -36.00 18.32
CA SER A 5 9.51 -34.86 17.49
C SER A 5 8.28 -34.46 16.69
N GLU A 6 7.60 -33.40 17.10
CA GLU A 6 6.63 -32.69 16.27
C GLU A 6 7.36 -32.22 15.02
N GLU A 7 7.26 -33.01 13.94
CA GLU A 7 7.46 -32.54 12.59
C GLU A 7 6.41 -31.46 12.33
N THR A 8 6.76 -30.22 12.66
CA THR A 8 6.06 -29.03 12.17
C THR A 8 6.12 -29.07 10.65
N SER A 9 5.08 -29.65 10.06
CA SER A 9 4.76 -29.58 8.64
C SER A 9 4.70 -28.10 8.25
N THR A 10 5.81 -27.60 7.72
CA THR A 10 5.88 -26.27 7.13
C THR A 10 5.10 -26.34 5.83
N VAL A 11 3.79 -26.05 5.91
CA VAL A 11 2.98 -25.79 4.72
C VAL A 11 3.74 -24.73 3.91
N PRO A 12 4.20 -25.03 2.68
CA PRO A 12 5.02 -24.11 1.93
C PRO A 12 4.25 -22.82 1.75
N ALA A 13 4.82 -21.71 2.25
CA ALA A 13 4.25 -20.38 2.10
C ALA A 13 3.89 -20.19 0.62
N SER A 14 2.60 -20.06 0.33
CA SER A 14 2.14 -19.94 -1.04
C SER A 14 2.83 -18.72 -1.65
N SER A 15 3.62 -18.93 -2.71
CA SER A 15 4.38 -17.86 -3.35
C SER A 15 3.49 -16.63 -3.59
N PRO A 16 3.93 -15.41 -3.22
CA PRO A 16 3.13 -14.20 -3.36
C PRO A 16 2.71 -13.92 -4.81
N LEU A 17 3.45 -14.46 -5.79
CA LEU A 17 3.07 -14.43 -7.20
C LEU A 17 1.77 -15.18 -7.49
N ARG A 18 1.51 -16.30 -6.79
CA ARG A 18 0.25 -17.06 -6.97
C ARG A 18 -0.99 -16.24 -6.61
N LEU A 19 -0.86 -15.26 -5.71
CA LEU A 19 -1.95 -14.34 -5.38
C LEU A 19 -2.30 -13.45 -6.58
N CYS A 20 -1.28 -13.01 -7.32
CA CYS A 20 -1.44 -12.14 -8.48
C CYS A 20 -2.08 -12.85 -9.68
N PHE A 21 -1.91 -14.17 -9.79
CA PHE A 21 -2.48 -15.00 -10.86
C PHE A 21 -3.68 -15.84 -10.42
N SER A 22 -4.31 -15.50 -9.29
CA SER A 22 -5.50 -16.22 -8.84
C SER A 22 -6.74 -15.87 -9.68
N ALA A 23 -7.69 -16.80 -9.81
CA ALA A 23 -8.90 -16.57 -10.61
C ALA A 23 -9.66 -15.27 -10.27
N PRO A 24 -9.81 -14.87 -8.99
CA PRO A 24 -10.39 -13.57 -8.64
C PRO A 24 -9.55 -12.38 -9.12
N ALA A 25 -8.22 -12.47 -9.09
CA ALA A 25 -7.34 -11.41 -9.60
C ALA A 25 -7.50 -11.27 -11.11
N ILE A 26 -7.56 -12.39 -11.84
CA ILE A 26 -7.82 -12.40 -13.29
C ILE A 26 -9.19 -11.78 -13.60
N ALA A 27 -10.23 -12.12 -12.83
CA ALA A 27 -11.55 -11.54 -13.01
C ALA A 27 -11.54 -10.01 -12.82
N VAL A 28 -10.85 -9.51 -11.78
CA VAL A 28 -10.67 -8.07 -11.55
C VAL A 28 -9.92 -7.40 -12.70
N LEU A 29 -8.87 -8.03 -13.23
CA LEU A 29 -8.16 -7.51 -14.40
C LEU A 29 -9.07 -7.43 -15.63
N VAL A 30 -9.85 -8.47 -15.92
CA VAL A 30 -10.77 -8.50 -17.07
C VAL A 30 -11.84 -7.42 -16.93
N VAL A 31 -12.51 -7.34 -15.77
CA VAL A 31 -13.52 -6.30 -15.50
C VAL A 31 -12.90 -4.90 -15.60
N GLY A 32 -11.69 -4.75 -15.06
CA GLY A 32 -10.92 -3.51 -15.12
C GLY A 32 -10.63 -3.04 -16.53
N VAL A 33 -10.16 -3.96 -17.40
CA VAL A 33 -9.89 -3.66 -18.82
C VAL A 33 -11.18 -3.28 -19.54
N ILE A 34 -12.28 -4.01 -19.32
CA ILE A 34 -13.59 -3.69 -19.91
C ILE A 34 -14.03 -2.28 -19.48
N ALA A 35 -13.93 -1.96 -18.18
CA ALA A 35 -14.29 -0.65 -17.66
C ALA A 35 -13.42 0.47 -18.23
N THR A 36 -12.10 0.25 -18.37
CA THR A 36 -11.19 1.19 -19.02
C THR A 36 -11.58 1.43 -20.48
N VAL A 37 -11.82 0.39 -21.26
CA VAL A 37 -12.21 0.52 -22.68
C VAL A 37 -13.54 1.27 -22.81
N ILE A 38 -14.55 0.91 -22.01
CA ILE A 38 -15.83 1.65 -21.99
C ILE A 38 -15.58 3.12 -21.61
N GLY A 39 -14.70 3.35 -20.63
CA GLY A 39 -14.29 4.67 -20.18
C GLY A 39 -13.69 5.50 -21.30
N GLU A 40 -12.81 4.92 -22.11
CA GLU A 40 -12.23 5.62 -23.26
C GLU A 40 -13.30 6.05 -24.26
N PHE A 41 -14.24 5.17 -24.63
CA PHE A 41 -15.32 5.52 -25.56
C PHE A 41 -16.27 6.61 -25.04
N LEU A 42 -16.45 6.69 -23.71
CA LEU A 42 -17.37 7.66 -23.10
C LEU A 42 -16.70 8.98 -22.74
N ALA A 43 -15.45 8.93 -22.28
CA ALA A 43 -14.76 10.07 -21.67
C ALA A 43 -13.88 10.83 -22.64
N ILE A 44 -13.22 10.13 -23.57
CA ILE A 44 -12.26 10.77 -24.46
C ILE A 44 -13.01 11.66 -25.49
N PRO A 45 -14.10 11.19 -26.14
CA PRO A 45 -14.88 12.02 -27.06
C PRO A 45 -15.82 13.03 -26.37
N ASP A 46 -15.78 13.17 -25.05
CA ASP A 46 -16.61 14.13 -24.32
C ASP A 46 -15.94 15.51 -24.31
N ASP A 47 -16.45 16.43 -25.14
CA ASP A 47 -15.93 17.79 -25.29
C ASP A 47 -16.26 18.72 -24.11
N GLN A 48 -17.10 18.27 -23.17
CA GLN A 48 -17.44 19.07 -21.99
C GLN A 48 -16.57 18.75 -20.77
N GLY A 49 -15.91 17.59 -20.74
CA GLY A 49 -14.95 17.22 -19.68
C GLY A 49 -15.50 17.13 -18.24
N GLU A 50 -16.78 17.39 -18.03
CA GLU A 50 -17.41 17.43 -16.70
C GLU A 50 -18.07 16.10 -16.30
N THR A 51 -18.04 15.08 -17.15
CA THR A 51 -18.73 13.83 -16.86
C THR A 51 -17.93 12.95 -15.90
N VAL A 52 -18.67 12.22 -15.04
CA VAL A 52 -18.11 11.23 -14.10
C VAL A 52 -17.28 10.16 -14.82
N TRP A 53 -17.50 9.98 -16.12
CA TRP A 53 -16.79 9.03 -16.97
C TRP A 53 -15.32 9.39 -17.19
N GLY A 54 -14.93 10.67 -17.00
CA GLY A 54 -13.57 11.17 -17.14
C GLY A 54 -12.48 10.34 -16.43
N TYR A 55 -12.84 9.68 -15.34
CA TYR A 55 -11.93 8.86 -14.52
C TYR A 55 -11.94 7.37 -14.87
N LEU A 56 -12.93 6.92 -15.64
CA LEU A 56 -13.14 5.51 -15.95
C LEU A 56 -12.00 4.87 -16.77
N PRO A 57 -11.24 5.59 -17.61
CA PRO A 57 -10.01 5.04 -18.23
C PRO A 57 -9.01 4.46 -17.22
N PHE A 58 -9.00 4.95 -15.96
CA PHE A 58 -8.11 4.46 -14.90
C PHE A 58 -8.74 3.39 -14.00
N ALA A 59 -9.96 2.94 -14.30
CA ALA A 59 -10.69 1.98 -13.45
C ALA A 59 -9.93 0.67 -13.25
N GLY A 60 -9.32 0.11 -14.31
CA GLY A 60 -8.58 -1.15 -14.22
C GLY A 60 -7.45 -1.13 -13.17
N PRO A 61 -6.47 -0.22 -13.27
CA PRO A 61 -5.41 -0.07 -12.28
C PRO A 61 -5.92 0.18 -10.86
N VAL A 62 -6.98 1.00 -10.71
CA VAL A 62 -7.62 1.26 -9.40
C VAL A 62 -8.17 -0.02 -8.79
N LEU A 63 -9.00 -0.76 -9.54
CA LEU A 63 -9.61 -2.00 -9.07
C LEU A 63 -8.54 -3.05 -8.73
N ALA A 64 -7.48 -3.15 -9.53
CA ALA A 64 -6.37 -4.06 -9.27
C ALA A 64 -5.59 -3.69 -7.99
N GLY A 65 -5.39 -2.40 -7.72
CA GLY A 65 -4.75 -1.92 -6.49
C GLY A 65 -5.59 -2.17 -5.24
N VAL A 66 -6.88 -1.85 -5.30
CA VAL A 66 -7.85 -2.13 -4.24
C VAL A 66 -7.88 -3.64 -3.95
N PHE A 67 -8.01 -4.46 -4.99
CA PHE A 67 -8.06 -5.92 -4.83
C PHE A 67 -6.74 -6.47 -4.29
N GLY A 68 -5.60 -6.00 -4.79
CA GLY A 68 -4.28 -6.46 -4.35
C GLY A 68 -4.05 -6.29 -2.85
N VAL A 69 -4.66 -5.27 -2.26
CA VAL A 69 -4.55 -4.95 -0.83
C VAL A 69 -5.64 -5.57 0.03
N LEU A 70 -6.83 -5.82 -0.52
CA LEU A 70 -7.92 -6.47 0.21
C LEU A 70 -7.82 -8.00 0.17
N GLN A 71 -7.32 -8.56 -0.93
CA GLN A 71 -7.17 -10.01 -1.02
C GLN A 71 -6.39 -10.63 0.10
N PRO A 72 -5.39 -9.94 0.70
CA PRO A 72 -4.67 -10.48 1.80
C PRO A 72 -5.42 -10.41 3.15
N LEU A 73 -6.63 -9.89 3.20
CA LEU A 73 -7.43 -9.89 4.43
C LEU A 73 -8.28 -11.15 4.62
N TRP A 74 -8.61 -11.93 3.58
CA TRP A 74 -9.56 -13.06 3.72
C TRP A 74 -8.96 -14.48 3.64
N ARG A 75 -7.89 -14.71 2.88
CA ARG A 75 -7.03 -15.93 2.98
C ARG A 75 -6.21 -15.90 4.30
N GLY A 76 -5.85 -17.03 4.87
CA GLY A 76 -5.05 -17.11 6.12
C GLY A 76 -3.54 -17.14 5.88
N GLY A 77 -2.73 -16.90 6.93
CA GLY A 77 -1.27 -17.13 6.99
C GLY A 77 -0.43 -16.22 6.09
N ARG A 78 0.06 -15.08 6.59
CA ARG A 78 0.62 -14.04 5.71
C ARG A 78 1.82 -13.32 6.29
N ASP A 79 2.93 -13.49 5.59
CA ASP A 79 4.09 -12.62 5.65
C ASP A 79 3.78 -11.26 4.99
N VAL A 80 4.56 -10.22 5.32
CA VAL A 80 4.53 -8.87 4.73
C VAL A 80 4.46 -8.94 3.20
N GLN A 81 5.19 -9.88 2.60
CA GLN A 81 5.25 -10.09 1.16
C GLN A 81 3.88 -10.37 0.51
N ALA A 82 2.94 -10.96 1.25
CA ALA A 82 1.59 -11.23 0.76
C ALA A 82 0.78 -9.95 0.52
N PHE A 83 1.18 -8.82 1.12
CA PHE A 83 0.60 -7.50 0.87
C PHE A 83 1.45 -6.70 -0.12
N THR A 84 2.77 -6.67 0.06
CA THR A 84 3.67 -5.84 -0.75
C THR A 84 3.65 -6.25 -2.22
N VAL A 85 3.85 -7.53 -2.53
CA VAL A 85 3.98 -7.95 -3.94
C VAL A 85 2.70 -7.68 -4.74
N PRO A 86 1.49 -8.07 -4.28
CA PRO A 86 0.28 -7.76 -5.04
C PRO A 86 -0.06 -6.28 -5.09
N MET A 87 0.28 -5.50 -4.04
CA MET A 87 0.07 -4.05 -4.01
C MET A 87 0.79 -3.33 -5.15
N PHE A 88 2.00 -3.75 -5.52
CA PHE A 88 2.74 -3.16 -6.64
C PHE A 88 2.47 -3.88 -7.96
N LEU A 89 2.47 -5.21 -7.97
CA LEU A 89 2.43 -5.98 -9.21
C LEU A 89 1.06 -5.94 -9.89
N LEU A 90 -0.05 -6.01 -9.15
CA LEU A 90 -1.37 -6.04 -9.77
C LEU A 90 -1.75 -4.72 -10.47
N PRO A 91 -1.59 -3.53 -9.85
CA PRO A 91 -1.77 -2.27 -10.55
C PRO A 91 -0.89 -2.13 -11.78
N PHE A 92 0.36 -2.61 -11.70
CA PHE A 92 1.28 -2.55 -12.83
C PHE A 92 0.80 -3.42 -14.00
N VAL A 93 0.47 -4.69 -13.74
CA VAL A 93 -0.07 -5.60 -14.76
C VAL A 93 -1.36 -5.05 -15.34
N ALA A 94 -2.26 -4.53 -14.50
CA ALA A 94 -3.49 -3.89 -14.95
C ALA A 94 -3.21 -2.69 -15.87
N ALA A 95 -2.30 -1.80 -15.49
CA ALA A 95 -1.92 -0.65 -16.28
C ALA A 95 -1.31 -1.05 -17.63
N VAL A 96 -0.45 -2.08 -17.68
CA VAL A 96 0.11 -2.61 -18.92
C VAL A 96 -0.99 -3.16 -19.84
N VAL A 97 -1.88 -3.99 -19.32
CA VAL A 97 -2.96 -4.60 -20.14
C VAL A 97 -3.96 -3.55 -20.59
N CYS A 98 -4.33 -2.60 -19.72
CA CYS A 98 -5.20 -1.48 -20.08
C CYS A 98 -4.56 -0.59 -21.15
N SER A 99 -3.25 -0.33 -21.07
CA SER A 99 -2.52 0.44 -22.08
C SER A 99 -2.50 -0.27 -23.43
N ALA A 100 -2.31 -1.59 -23.42
CA ALA A 100 -2.41 -2.41 -24.63
C ALA A 100 -3.82 -2.41 -25.22
N ALA A 101 -4.86 -2.49 -24.38
CA ALA A 101 -6.24 -2.37 -24.81
C ALA A 101 -6.53 -0.99 -25.40
N SER A 102 -6.01 0.08 -24.80
CA SER A 102 -6.12 1.44 -25.32
C SER A 102 -5.49 1.57 -26.71
N LEU A 103 -4.29 1.02 -26.93
CA LEU A 103 -3.68 0.99 -28.27
C LEU A 103 -4.61 0.38 -29.32
N ILE A 104 -5.36 -0.65 -28.94
CA ILE A 104 -6.35 -1.28 -29.83
C ILE A 104 -7.55 -0.34 -30.03
N VAL A 105 -8.12 0.23 -28.97
CA VAL A 105 -9.24 1.19 -29.05
C VAL A 105 -8.91 2.33 -29.99
N TRP A 106 -7.70 2.87 -29.89
CA TRP A 106 -7.21 3.97 -30.70
C TRP A 106 -7.12 3.66 -32.18
N VAL A 107 -6.97 2.40 -32.60
CA VAL A 107 -6.97 2.04 -34.03
C VAL A 107 -8.35 1.62 -34.54
N LEU A 108 -9.37 1.56 -33.68
CA LEU A 108 -10.72 1.20 -34.10
C LEU A 108 -11.37 2.32 -34.92
N PRO A 109 -11.93 2.02 -36.11
CA PRO A 109 -12.59 3.03 -36.95
C PRO A 109 -13.71 3.79 -36.23
N ALA A 110 -14.50 3.10 -35.40
CA ALA A 110 -15.58 3.72 -34.64
C ALA A 110 -15.07 4.79 -33.67
N PHE A 111 -13.94 4.52 -32.99
CA PHE A 111 -13.33 5.46 -32.07
C PHE A 111 -12.68 6.64 -32.82
N GLN A 112 -11.95 6.36 -33.90
CA GLN A 112 -11.36 7.38 -34.77
C GLN A 112 -12.41 8.34 -35.35
N ASN A 113 -13.57 7.83 -35.76
CA ASN A 113 -14.67 8.66 -36.25
C ASN A 113 -15.23 9.57 -35.13
N ALA A 114 -15.43 9.05 -33.92
CA ALA A 114 -15.88 9.85 -32.79
C ALA A 114 -14.86 10.93 -32.43
N LEU A 115 -13.59 10.57 -32.41
CA LEU A 115 -12.47 11.46 -32.15
C LEU A 115 -12.36 12.60 -33.18
N ALA A 116 -12.51 12.29 -34.47
CA ALA A 116 -12.45 13.29 -35.54
C ALA A 116 -13.53 14.38 -35.40
N VAL A 117 -14.73 14.01 -34.93
CA VAL A 117 -15.82 14.96 -34.67
C VAL A 117 -15.45 15.93 -33.56
N VAL A 118 -14.76 15.45 -32.52
CA VAL A 118 -14.35 16.25 -31.36
C VAL A 118 -13.15 17.11 -31.69
N LEU A 119 -12.12 16.56 -32.35
CA LEU A 119 -10.94 17.32 -32.77
C LEU A 119 -11.25 18.46 -33.74
N ALA A 120 -12.33 18.34 -34.52
CA ALA A 120 -12.81 19.43 -35.37
C ALA A 120 -13.35 20.62 -34.55
N ARG A 121 -13.73 20.42 -33.29
CA ARG A 121 -14.25 21.44 -32.37
C ARG A 121 -13.20 21.91 -31.37
N ASP A 122 -12.42 20.98 -30.82
CA ASP A 122 -11.34 21.24 -29.88
C ASP A 122 -10.07 20.47 -30.27
N PRO A 123 -9.18 21.07 -31.07
CA PRO A 123 -7.94 20.43 -31.49
C PRO A 123 -6.88 20.35 -30.39
N TRP A 124 -7.07 21.03 -29.25
CA TRP A 124 -6.05 21.17 -28.19
C TRP A 124 -6.48 20.49 -26.86
N HIS A 125 -7.29 19.43 -26.95
CA HIS A 125 -7.75 18.71 -25.77
C HIS A 125 -6.63 17.88 -25.13
N TYR A 126 -6.56 17.87 -23.80
CA TYR A 126 -5.44 17.29 -23.02
C TYR A 126 -5.22 15.78 -23.23
N TRP A 127 -6.23 15.06 -23.74
CA TRP A 127 -6.10 13.64 -24.12
C TRP A 127 -5.28 13.43 -25.39
N TYR A 128 -5.16 14.45 -26.25
CA TYR A 128 -4.63 14.35 -27.61
C TYR A 128 -3.32 15.11 -27.79
N ASP A 129 -3.11 16.15 -26.99
CA ASP A 129 -2.02 17.09 -27.15
C ASP A 129 -0.69 16.61 -26.51
N GLY A 130 -0.75 15.54 -25.69
CA GLY A 130 0.34 15.09 -24.82
C GLY A 130 1.23 13.96 -25.37
N GLY A 131 1.03 13.51 -26.61
CA GLY A 131 1.78 12.39 -27.19
C GLY A 131 1.05 11.04 -27.11
N PRO A 132 1.76 9.90 -27.00
CA PRO A 132 1.13 8.58 -27.13
C PRO A 132 0.14 8.27 -26.01
N VAL A 133 -1.10 7.95 -26.36
CA VAL A 133 -2.22 7.82 -25.40
C VAL A 133 -2.07 6.63 -24.43
N TRP A 134 -1.27 5.63 -24.81
CA TRP A 134 -0.94 4.51 -23.91
C TRP A 134 -0.10 4.95 -22.71
N MET A 135 0.68 6.03 -22.82
CA MET A 135 1.63 6.43 -21.78
C MET A 135 0.92 7.01 -20.54
N PRO A 136 -0.10 7.88 -20.66
CA PRO A 136 -0.95 8.27 -19.54
C PRO A 136 -1.61 7.07 -18.84
N ILE A 137 -2.21 6.13 -19.58
CA ILE A 137 -2.88 4.97 -18.99
C ILE A 137 -1.87 4.07 -18.25
N LEU A 138 -0.67 3.91 -18.79
CA LEU A 138 0.37 3.14 -18.13
C LEU A 138 0.86 3.83 -16.86
N LEU A 139 1.38 5.06 -16.99
CA LEU A 139 2.10 5.73 -15.90
C LEU A 139 1.13 6.32 -14.88
N VAL A 140 0.15 7.09 -15.34
CA VAL A 140 -0.87 7.72 -14.47
C VAL A 140 -1.79 6.64 -13.93
N GLY A 141 -2.24 5.71 -14.77
CA GLY A 141 -3.06 4.59 -14.29
C GLY A 141 -2.33 3.77 -13.23
N TYR A 142 -1.06 3.42 -13.44
CA TYR A 142 -0.27 2.73 -12.40
C TYR A 142 -0.16 3.55 -11.12
N ALA A 143 0.19 4.85 -11.21
CA ALA A 143 0.30 5.73 -10.06
C ALA A 143 -1.01 5.85 -9.29
N VAL A 144 -2.14 6.05 -9.98
CA VAL A 144 -3.48 6.13 -9.39
C VAL A 144 -3.87 4.78 -8.75
N GLY A 145 -3.52 3.66 -9.39
CA GLY A 145 -3.70 2.33 -8.82
C GLY A 145 -2.92 2.11 -7.52
N LEU A 146 -1.66 2.57 -7.45
CA LEU A 146 -0.86 2.56 -6.23
C LEU A 146 -1.43 3.46 -5.13
N ILE A 147 -1.90 4.65 -5.50
CA ILE A 147 -2.55 5.57 -4.56
C ILE A 147 -3.82 4.93 -3.99
N ALA A 148 -4.66 4.33 -4.84
CA ALA A 148 -5.86 3.61 -4.40
C ALA A 148 -5.51 2.44 -3.48
N ALA A 149 -4.47 1.66 -3.82
CA ALA A 149 -3.97 0.59 -2.98
C ALA A 149 -3.49 1.12 -1.60
N ALA A 150 -2.75 2.22 -1.57
CA ALA A 150 -2.29 2.85 -0.33
C ALA A 150 -3.44 3.38 0.52
N ILE A 151 -4.45 4.00 -0.09
CA ILE A 151 -5.67 4.47 0.60
C ILE A 151 -6.39 3.30 1.25
N VAL A 152 -6.59 2.19 0.53
CA VAL A 152 -7.25 1.00 1.08
C VAL A 152 -6.39 0.32 2.14
N TRP A 153 -5.07 0.31 1.97
CA TRP A 153 -4.15 -0.24 2.96
C TRP A 153 -4.26 0.50 4.29
N ILE A 154 -4.17 1.83 4.23
CA ILE A 154 -4.22 2.70 5.40
C ILE A 154 -5.64 2.72 6.00
N GLY A 155 -6.65 2.88 5.16
CA GLY A 155 -8.02 3.12 5.57
C GLY A 155 -8.84 1.88 5.91
N VAL A 156 -8.43 0.71 5.43
CA VAL A 156 -9.16 -0.55 5.63
C VAL A 156 -8.24 -1.61 6.23
N SER A 157 -7.15 -1.97 5.55
CA SER A 157 -6.33 -3.13 5.95
C SER A 157 -5.68 -2.94 7.32
N ILE A 158 -5.03 -1.80 7.58
CA ILE A 158 -4.42 -1.50 8.88
C ILE A 158 -5.46 -1.56 10.03
N PRO A 159 -6.62 -0.87 9.96
CA PRO A 159 -7.66 -0.98 10.96
C PRO A 159 -8.16 -2.41 11.17
N VAL A 160 -8.45 -3.14 10.09
CA VAL A 160 -8.95 -4.53 10.17
C VAL A 160 -7.91 -5.43 10.82
N MET A 161 -6.63 -5.30 10.46
CA MET A 161 -5.55 -6.07 11.08
C MET A 161 -5.41 -5.70 12.57
N ALA A 162 -5.39 -4.42 12.91
CA ALA A 162 -5.28 -3.99 14.30
C ALA A 162 -6.43 -4.53 15.17
N ILE A 163 -7.68 -4.48 14.68
CA ILE A 163 -8.88 -4.82 15.45
C ILE A 163 -9.12 -6.33 15.49
N ALA A 164 -9.08 -7.00 14.33
CA ALA A 164 -9.53 -8.38 14.17
C ALA A 164 -8.37 -9.38 14.11
N ARG A 165 -7.15 -8.95 13.77
CA ARG A 165 -5.99 -9.81 13.54
C ARG A 165 -4.72 -9.25 14.21
N THR A 166 -4.82 -8.94 15.49
CA THR A 166 -3.75 -8.23 16.22
C THR A 166 -2.40 -8.95 16.18
N ARG A 167 -2.37 -10.28 16.13
CA ARG A 167 -1.11 -11.05 16.03
C ARG A 167 -0.38 -10.75 14.72
N ASP A 168 -1.08 -10.85 13.59
CA ASP A 168 -0.56 -10.49 12.26
C ASP A 168 -0.07 -9.03 12.26
N PHE A 169 -0.84 -8.11 12.84
CA PHE A 169 -0.44 -6.71 12.97
C PHE A 169 0.86 -6.53 13.78
N VAL A 170 1.01 -7.27 14.88
CA VAL A 170 2.21 -7.27 15.74
C VAL A 170 3.43 -7.77 14.99
N GLU A 171 3.29 -8.88 14.28
CA GLU A 171 4.36 -9.47 13.47
C GLU A 171 4.80 -8.51 12.35
N LEU A 172 3.85 -7.94 11.61
CA LEU A 172 4.12 -6.98 10.53
C LEU A 172 4.87 -5.72 11.02
N ASN A 173 4.59 -5.29 12.26
CA ASN A 173 5.23 -4.10 12.85
C ASN A 173 6.45 -4.44 13.71
N MET A 174 6.92 -5.69 13.68
CA MET A 174 8.05 -6.17 14.49
C MET A 174 7.88 -5.84 16.00
N LEU A 175 6.64 -5.90 16.49
CA LEU A 175 6.30 -5.76 17.89
C LEU A 175 6.45 -7.11 18.61
N ASP A 176 6.52 -7.09 19.95
CA ASP A 176 6.65 -8.30 20.75
C ASP A 176 5.38 -9.19 20.61
N PRO A 177 5.50 -10.44 20.11
CA PRO A 177 4.37 -11.34 19.91
C PRO A 177 3.88 -12.04 21.18
N ASP A 178 4.50 -11.83 22.35
CA ASP A 178 4.07 -12.46 23.60
C ASP A 178 2.57 -12.18 23.86
N PRO A 179 1.74 -13.23 24.10
CA PRO A 179 0.32 -13.12 24.42
C PRO A 179 -0.01 -12.08 25.50
N ARG A 180 0.90 -11.85 26.46
CA ARG A 180 0.74 -10.88 27.54
C ARG A 180 0.67 -9.43 27.05
N TYR A 181 1.24 -9.13 25.88
CA TYR A 181 1.31 -7.78 25.31
C TYR A 181 0.32 -7.54 24.18
N LEU A 182 -0.33 -8.58 23.65
CA LEU A 182 -1.28 -8.47 22.53
C LEU A 182 -2.39 -7.45 22.78
N ARG A 183 -2.95 -7.37 24.00
CA ARG A 183 -4.00 -6.37 24.30
C ARG A 183 -3.48 -4.94 24.12
N ARG A 184 -2.23 -4.66 24.51
CA ARG A 184 -1.63 -3.33 24.36
C ARG A 184 -1.24 -3.05 22.92
N ALA A 185 -0.69 -4.04 22.23
CA ALA A 185 -0.41 -3.92 20.81
C ALA A 185 -1.68 -3.67 19.99
N ARG A 186 -2.81 -4.28 20.37
CA ARG A 186 -4.13 -3.97 19.81
C ARG A 186 -4.49 -2.50 20.00
N ILE A 187 -4.37 -1.99 21.23
CA ILE A 187 -4.66 -0.57 21.53
C ILE A 187 -3.74 0.35 20.71
N SER A 188 -2.44 0.06 20.66
CA SER A 188 -1.49 0.82 19.86
C SER A 188 -1.85 0.77 18.37
N GLY A 189 -2.21 -0.40 17.84
CA GLY A 189 -2.58 -0.56 16.43
C GLY A 189 -3.86 0.18 16.07
N VAL A 190 -4.86 0.13 16.95
CA VAL A 190 -6.10 0.90 16.79
C VAL A 190 -5.81 2.40 16.87
N ALA A 191 -4.98 2.84 17.82
CA ALA A 191 -4.57 4.24 17.92
C ALA A 191 -3.79 4.69 16.68
N THR A 192 -2.86 3.89 16.15
CA THR A 192 -2.18 4.17 14.88
C THR A 192 -3.18 4.29 13.72
N SER A 193 -4.17 3.40 13.66
CA SER A 193 -5.23 3.44 12.63
C SER A 193 -6.05 4.73 12.70
N VAL A 194 -6.48 5.10 13.91
CA VAL A 194 -7.22 6.35 14.18
C VAL A 194 -6.37 7.57 13.83
N MET A 195 -5.08 7.54 14.16
CA MET A 195 -4.14 8.62 13.84
C MET A 195 -4.02 8.81 12.33
N LEU A 196 -3.80 7.73 11.57
CA LEU A 196 -3.67 7.81 10.10
C LEU A 196 -4.95 8.31 9.43
N LEU A 197 -6.10 7.76 9.81
CA LEU A 197 -7.41 8.20 9.31
C LEU A 197 -7.70 9.66 9.70
N GLY A 198 -7.37 10.03 10.94
CA GLY A 198 -7.55 11.39 11.44
C GLY A 198 -6.70 12.42 10.71
N ILE A 199 -5.47 12.09 10.31
CA ILE A 199 -4.60 12.99 9.51
C ILE A 199 -5.24 13.26 8.15
N VAL A 200 -5.73 12.23 7.46
CA VAL A 200 -6.40 12.39 6.17
C VAL A 200 -7.68 13.21 6.33
N ALA A 201 -8.52 12.87 7.30
CA ALA A 201 -9.77 13.60 7.57
C ALA A 201 -9.52 15.07 7.94
N MET A 202 -8.50 15.34 8.76
CA MET A 202 -8.07 16.69 9.14
C MET A 202 -7.73 17.53 7.91
N VAL A 203 -6.84 17.02 7.04
CA VAL A 203 -6.43 17.75 5.81
C VAL A 203 -7.64 18.00 4.91
N THR A 204 -8.48 16.99 4.69
CA THR A 204 -9.70 17.11 3.90
C THR A 204 -10.64 18.19 4.45
N CYS A 205 -10.87 18.22 5.78
CA CYS A 205 -11.73 19.23 6.40
C CYS A 205 -11.19 20.65 6.20
N PHE A 206 -9.88 20.87 6.30
CA PHE A 206 -9.31 22.21 6.06
C PHE A 206 -9.42 22.63 4.59
N VAL A 207 -9.12 21.71 3.66
CA VAL A 207 -9.21 21.97 2.21
C VAL A 207 -10.64 22.29 1.79
N LEU A 208 -11.63 21.60 2.37
CA LEU A 208 -13.05 21.82 2.07
C LEU A 208 -13.68 23.00 2.84
N GLY A 209 -12.90 23.80 3.56
CA GLY A 209 -13.42 24.98 4.26
C GLY A 209 -14.23 24.66 5.52
N HIS A 210 -13.97 23.52 6.16
CA HIS A 210 -14.61 23.05 7.39
C HIS A 210 -13.64 23.02 8.60
N PRO A 211 -13.09 24.17 9.02
CA PRO A 211 -12.00 24.22 10.00
C PRO A 211 -12.40 23.70 11.40
N GLY A 212 -13.67 23.84 11.80
CA GLY A 212 -14.16 23.31 13.08
C GLY A 212 -14.00 21.79 13.19
N PHE A 213 -14.37 21.05 12.14
CA PHE A 213 -14.13 19.61 12.06
C PHE A 213 -12.63 19.28 11.92
N GLY A 214 -11.88 20.12 11.19
CA GLY A 214 -10.42 19.98 11.09
C GLY A 214 -9.75 19.97 12.47
N TRP A 215 -10.08 20.95 13.34
CA TRP A 215 -9.57 21.00 14.71
C TRP A 215 -10.02 19.82 15.59
N LEU A 216 -11.24 19.32 15.40
CA LEU A 216 -11.68 18.10 16.09
C LEU A 216 -10.75 16.92 15.75
N PHE A 217 -10.42 16.73 14.47
CA PHE A 217 -9.49 15.69 14.05
C PHE A 217 -8.07 15.92 14.56
N VAL A 218 -7.59 17.17 14.66
CA VAL A 218 -6.29 17.48 15.30
C VAL A 218 -6.25 16.91 16.73
N VAL A 219 -7.28 17.16 17.54
CA VAL A 219 -7.35 16.65 18.92
C VAL A 219 -7.35 15.12 18.95
N VAL A 220 -8.13 14.48 18.06
CA VAL A 220 -8.19 13.02 17.95
C VAL A 220 -6.82 12.43 17.56
N VAL A 221 -6.14 13.03 16.57
CA VAL A 221 -4.81 12.61 16.12
C VAL A 221 -3.78 12.74 17.25
N ILE A 222 -3.79 13.84 17.99
CA ILE A 222 -2.87 14.04 19.13
C ILE A 222 -3.14 12.99 20.23
N ALA A 223 -4.40 12.78 20.60
CA ALA A 223 -4.76 11.78 21.61
C ALA A 223 -4.34 10.35 21.19
N ALA A 224 -4.54 10.02 19.91
CA ALA A 224 -4.10 8.75 19.34
C ALA A 224 -2.56 8.62 19.35
N ALA A 225 -1.83 9.66 18.96
CA ALA A 225 -0.36 9.68 19.00
C ALA A 225 0.18 9.50 20.43
N VAL A 226 -0.40 10.20 21.41
CA VAL A 226 -0.06 10.03 22.83
C VAL A 226 -0.29 8.59 23.28
N THR A 227 -1.40 7.98 22.84
CA THR A 227 -1.73 6.58 23.15
C THR A 227 -0.69 5.61 22.57
N VAL A 228 -0.26 5.81 21.32
CA VAL A 228 0.81 5.02 20.68
C VAL A 228 2.12 5.18 21.47
N VAL A 229 2.52 6.41 21.78
CA VAL A 229 3.76 6.67 22.52
C VAL A 229 3.72 6.06 23.93
N ALA A 230 2.62 6.21 24.66
CA ALA A 230 2.47 5.68 26.01
C ALA A 230 2.54 4.16 26.02
N THR A 231 1.86 3.50 25.08
CA THR A 231 1.86 2.03 24.96
C THR A 231 3.23 1.49 24.56
N GLN A 232 3.93 2.14 23.63
CA GLN A 232 5.27 1.72 23.18
C GLN A 232 6.39 2.05 24.18
N ARG A 233 6.31 3.15 24.93
CA ARG A 233 7.32 3.50 25.95
C ARG A 233 7.40 2.47 27.08
N VAL A 234 6.25 1.98 27.53
CA VAL A 234 6.19 0.94 28.57
C VAL A 234 6.86 -0.34 28.08
N ASP A 235 6.68 -0.65 26.80
CA ASP A 235 7.28 -1.83 26.18
C ASP A 235 8.81 -1.70 26.09
N ARG A 236 9.34 -0.54 25.65
CA ARG A 236 10.79 -0.28 25.66
C ARG A 236 11.42 -0.39 27.06
N LYS A 237 10.76 0.15 28.09
CA LYS A 237 11.23 0.04 29.49
C LYS A 237 11.27 -1.41 29.99
N ARG A 238 10.30 -2.22 29.59
CA ARG A 238 10.24 -3.64 29.99
C ARG A 238 11.21 -4.49 29.21
N ARG A 239 11.35 -4.27 27.90
CA ARG A 239 12.38 -4.92 27.07
C ARG A 239 13.78 -4.62 27.60
N SER A 240 14.08 -3.37 27.95
CA SER A 240 15.37 -3.04 28.58
C SER A 240 15.55 -3.68 29.96
N ALA A 241 14.50 -3.83 30.77
CA ALA A 241 14.58 -4.53 32.06
C ALA A 241 14.75 -6.06 31.88
N ALA A 242 14.04 -6.69 30.94
CA ALA A 242 14.14 -8.12 30.64
C ALA A 242 15.46 -8.47 29.94
N LEU A 243 15.95 -7.58 29.07
CA LEU A 243 17.27 -7.69 28.45
C LEU A 243 18.40 -7.30 29.41
N GLY A 244 18.10 -6.75 30.59
CA GLY A 244 19.09 -6.37 31.60
C GLY A 244 19.99 -7.53 32.07
N GLU A 245 19.52 -8.78 31.94
CA GLU A 245 20.31 -10.00 32.20
C GLU A 245 20.89 -10.64 30.92
N LEU A 246 20.32 -10.37 29.73
CA LEU A 246 20.74 -10.95 28.45
C LEU A 246 21.75 -10.08 27.66
N LEU A 247 21.81 -8.77 27.92
CA LEU A 247 22.80 -7.85 27.35
C LEU A 247 24.19 -7.96 28.00
N VAL A 248 24.35 -8.78 29.06
CA VAL A 248 25.66 -9.08 29.65
C VAL A 248 26.52 -9.96 28.72
N GLY A 249 25.95 -10.54 27.65
CA GLY A 249 26.67 -11.40 26.69
C GLY A 249 26.77 -10.90 25.25
N ILE A 250 26.09 -9.79 24.90
CA ILE A 250 26.22 -9.19 23.56
C ILE A 250 26.97 -7.88 23.74
N GLU A 251 28.29 -7.99 23.93
CA GLU A 251 29.18 -6.88 23.63
C GLU A 251 28.94 -6.50 22.16
N THR A 252 28.21 -5.41 21.93
CA THR A 252 28.34 -4.68 20.67
C THR A 252 29.85 -4.50 20.46
N PRO A 253 30.44 -4.95 19.33
CA PRO A 253 31.87 -4.85 19.12
C PRO A 253 32.22 -3.38 19.30
N ARG A 254 32.82 -3.09 20.46
CA ARG A 254 33.35 -1.79 20.77
C ARG A 254 34.42 -1.64 19.71
N HIS A 255 34.20 -0.73 18.77
CA HIS A 255 35.18 -0.41 17.75
C HIS A 255 36.43 0.05 18.51
N GLU A 256 37.31 -0.90 18.82
CA GLU A 256 38.58 -0.64 19.45
C GLU A 256 39.30 0.27 18.48
N SER A 257 39.56 1.46 19.00
CA SER A 257 40.18 2.55 18.31
C SER A 257 41.48 2.02 17.72
N ALA A 258 41.63 2.23 16.41
CA ALA A 258 42.82 2.04 15.61
C ALA A 258 44.11 1.90 16.43
N HIS A 259 44.66 0.69 16.38
CA HIS A 259 46.04 0.38 16.71
C HIS A 259 46.95 1.46 16.11
N LYS A 260 47.53 2.34 16.95
CA LYS A 260 48.61 3.25 16.53
C LYS A 260 49.79 2.38 16.10
N PRO A 261 50.24 2.40 14.83
CA PRO A 261 51.44 1.70 14.44
C PRO A 261 52.63 2.30 15.18
N GLY A 262 53.45 1.42 15.76
CA GLY A 262 54.56 1.75 16.62
C GLY A 262 55.59 2.67 15.99
N ALA A 263 56.19 3.48 16.86
CA ALA A 263 57.39 4.25 16.60
C ALA A 263 58.51 3.31 16.11
N ARG A 264 59.01 3.58 14.90
CA ARG A 264 60.28 3.05 14.39
C ARG A 264 61.40 3.62 15.25
N ARG A 265 62.06 2.77 16.04
CA ARG A 265 63.43 3.01 16.53
C ARG A 265 64.37 2.63 15.40
N THR A 266 65.06 3.62 14.84
CA THR A 266 66.26 3.43 14.03
C THR A 266 67.45 3.48 14.97
N ASP A 267 68.09 2.33 15.19
CA ASP A 267 69.48 2.26 15.61
C ASP A 267 70.20 1.35 14.61
N THR A 268 71.38 1.80 14.18
CA THR A 268 72.33 1.26 13.18
C THR A 268 72.06 1.58 11.72
#